data_AF-A0A8J6T3E6-F1
#
_entry.id   AF-A0A8J6T3E6-F1
#
_cell.length_a   1.000
_cell.length_b   1.000
_cell.length_c   1.000
_cell.angle_alpha   90.00
_cell.angle_beta   90.00
_cell.angle_gamma   90.00
#
_symmetry.space_group_name_H-M   'P 1'
#
loop_
_entity.id
_entity.type
_entity.pdbx_description
1 polymer ?
#
loop_
_entity_poly.entity_id
_entity_poly.type
_entity_poly.pdbx_seq_one_letter_code
_entity_poly.pdbx_strand_id
1 'polypeptide(L)'
;MACKTMAYWVYIIHSQTSNRYYCGHSSDVERRLRQHNDPAYQLSKTTKRFQGPWNLIWTHEFTTRGKAMAVEKKIKKRGIGRFLKDAQLVESR
;
A
#
# COMPACT_ATOMS: atom_id res chain seq x y z
N MET A 1 16.41 22.04 -15.62
CA MET A 1 15.54 20.87 -15.95
C MET A 1 15.63 19.89 -14.80
N ALA A 2 14.64 19.84 -13.91
CA ALA A 2 14.65 18.87 -12.82
C ALA A 2 14.27 17.50 -13.39
N CYS A 3 15.27 16.63 -13.58
CA CYS A 3 15.03 15.21 -13.74
C CYS A 3 14.35 14.74 -12.45
N LYS A 4 13.02 14.61 -12.46
CA LYS A 4 12.29 13.90 -11.40
C LYS A 4 12.87 12.49 -11.39
N THR A 5 13.73 12.21 -10.42
CA THR A 5 14.03 10.84 -10.02
C THR A 5 12.68 10.16 -9.81
N MET A 6 12.39 9.15 -10.63
CA MET A 6 11.10 8.45 -10.59
C MET A 6 11.08 7.58 -9.32
N ALA A 7 10.86 8.22 -8.18
CA ALA A 7 10.67 7.56 -6.90
C ALA A 7 9.41 6.69 -6.99
N TYR A 8 9.56 5.42 -6.70
CA TYR A 8 8.47 4.46 -6.60
C TYR A 8 8.28 4.10 -5.15
N TRP A 9 7.03 4.05 -4.72
CA TRP A 9 6.68 3.76 -3.34
C TRP A 9 5.97 2.43 -3.28
N VAL A 10 6.33 1.61 -2.31
CA VAL A 10 5.48 0.49 -1.88
C VAL A 10 4.70 0.96 -0.68
N TYR A 11 3.41 0.66 -0.66
CA TYR A 11 2.52 1.05 0.43
C TYR A 11 1.71 -0.14 0.90
N ILE A 12 1.40 -0.13 2.19
CA ILE A 12 0.43 -1.02 2.80
C ILE A 12 -0.66 -0.17 3.43
N ILE A 13 -1.89 -0.47 3.07
CA ILE A 13 -3.09 0.12 3.64
C ILE A 13 -3.90 -0.95 4.38
N HIS A 14 -4.58 -0.54 5.43
CA HIS A 14 -5.47 -1.38 6.23
C HIS A 14 -6.88 -0.83 6.18
N SER A 15 -7.85 -1.68 5.86
CA SER A 15 -9.27 -1.36 5.97
C SER A 15 -9.70 -1.63 7.42
N GLN A 16 -10.12 -0.58 8.13
CA GLN A 16 -10.57 -0.70 9.51
C GLN A 16 -11.87 -1.50 9.62
N THR A 17 -12.72 -1.43 8.60
CA THR A 17 -14.03 -2.11 8.56
C THR A 17 -13.93 -3.58 8.21
N SER A 18 -13.11 -3.94 7.22
CA SER A 18 -12.96 -5.34 6.79
C SER A 18 -11.79 -6.06 7.46
N ASN A 19 -10.98 -5.35 8.25
CA ASN A 19 -9.75 -5.82 8.87
C ASN A 19 -8.77 -6.45 7.85
N ARG A 20 -8.77 -5.96 6.61
CA ARG A 20 -7.93 -6.47 5.52
C ARG A 20 -6.76 -5.55 5.25
N TYR A 21 -5.63 -6.16 4.96
CA TYR A 21 -4.45 -5.46 4.45
C TYR A 21 -4.39 -5.52 2.94
N TYR A 22 -4.00 -4.42 2.32
CA TYR A 22 -3.67 -4.36 0.90
C TYR A 22 -2.26 -3.81 0.72
N CYS A 23 -1.49 -4.47 -0.12
CA CYS A 23 -0.13 -4.07 -0.46
C CYS A 23 -0.05 -3.83 -1.97
N GLY A 24 0.51 -2.69 -2.35
CA GLY A 24 0.72 -2.30 -3.74
C GLY A 24 1.86 -1.30 -3.86
N HIS A 25 2.14 -0.89 -5.09
CA HIS A 25 3.15 0.12 -5.38
C HIS A 25 2.58 1.23 -6.26
N SER A 26 3.08 2.46 -6.11
CA SER A 26 2.66 3.65 -6.86
C SER A 26 3.79 4.68 -6.86
N SER A 27 3.85 5.55 -7.87
CA SER A 27 4.71 6.74 -7.83
C SER A 27 4.12 7.85 -6.96
N ASP A 28 2.84 7.74 -6.61
CA ASP A 28 2.10 8.69 -5.78
C ASP A 28 1.15 7.90 -4.87
N VAL A 29 1.54 7.75 -3.59
CA VAL A 29 0.79 6.97 -2.60
C VAL A 29 -0.44 7.74 -2.13
N GLU A 30 -0.32 9.05 -1.93
CA GLU A 30 -1.42 9.88 -1.41
C GLU A 30 -2.59 9.93 -2.39
N ARG A 31 -2.31 10.15 -3.67
CA ARG A 31 -3.34 10.11 -4.72
C ARG A 31 -4.01 8.74 -4.76
N ARG A 32 -3.23 7.67 -4.59
CA ARG A 32 -3.73 6.30 -4.57
C ARG A 32 -4.59 6.02 -3.35
N LEU A 33 -4.21 6.52 -2.17
CA LEU A 33 -4.99 6.41 -0.94
C LEU A 33 -6.33 7.16 -1.07
N ARG A 34 -6.32 8.39 -1.62
CA ARG A 34 -7.55 9.14 -1.92
C ARG A 34 -8.47 8.35 -2.85
N GLN A 35 -7.93 7.78 -3.92
CA GLN A 35 -8.67 6.89 -4.83
C GLN A 35 -9.22 5.63 -4.14
N HIS A 36 -8.55 5.14 -3.10
CA HIS A 36 -9.03 4.02 -2.29
C HIS A 36 -10.13 4.42 -1.29
N ASN A 37 -10.23 5.70 -0.93
CA ASN A 37 -11.29 6.19 -0.05
C ASN A 37 -12.44 6.87 -0.82
N ASP A 38 -12.31 7.01 -2.13
CA ASP A 38 -13.34 7.57 -3.00
C ASP A 38 -14.32 6.47 -3.48
N PRO A 39 -15.59 6.49 -3.06
CA PRO A 39 -16.60 5.52 -3.48
C PRO A 39 -16.98 5.65 -4.96
N ALA A 40 -16.77 6.81 -5.59
CA ALA A 40 -17.03 7.03 -7.02
C ALA A 40 -15.87 6.53 -7.91
N TYR A 41 -14.71 6.22 -7.32
CA TYR A 41 -13.53 5.78 -8.09
C TYR A 41 -13.60 4.30 -8.47
N GLN A 42 -14.03 4.04 -9.71
CA GLN A 42 -14.35 2.69 -10.19
C GLN A 42 -13.16 1.85 -10.66
N LEU A 43 -11.98 2.45 -10.82
CA LEU A 43 -10.79 1.80 -11.39
C LEU A 43 -10.02 0.94 -10.38
N SER A 44 -10.26 1.10 -9.07
CA SER A 44 -9.66 0.25 -8.06
C SER A 44 -10.58 -0.94 -7.75
N LYS A 45 -10.22 -2.13 -8.25
CA LYS A 45 -10.99 -3.37 -7.98
C LYS A 45 -11.07 -3.69 -6.48
N THR A 46 -10.11 -3.22 -5.70
CA THR A 46 -10.01 -3.49 -4.26
C THR A 46 -11.06 -2.72 -3.45
N THR A 47 -11.36 -1.46 -3.80
CA THR A 47 -12.39 -0.65 -3.14
C THR A 47 -13.80 -1.08 -3.48
N LYS A 48 -14.02 -1.59 -4.69
CA LYS A 48 -15.32 -2.19 -5.05
C LYS A 48 -15.66 -3.41 -4.20
N ARG A 49 -14.64 -4.17 -3.78
CA ARG A 49 -14.83 -5.43 -3.03
C ARG A 49 -14.83 -5.24 -1.52
N PHE A 50 -14.10 -4.25 -1.00
CA PHE A 50 -13.98 -4.01 0.43
C PHE A 50 -14.20 -2.54 0.73
N GLN A 51 -15.20 -2.29 1.57
CA GLN A 51 -15.58 -0.95 1.99
C GLN A 51 -14.44 -0.32 2.80
N GLY A 52 -14.24 0.99 2.60
CA GLY A 52 -13.32 1.80 3.42
C GLY A 52 -13.83 1.95 4.86
N PRO A 53 -13.15 2.74 5.71
CA PRO A 53 -11.99 3.57 5.40
C PRO A 53 -10.69 2.76 5.32
N TRP A 54 -9.82 3.15 4.38
CA TRP A 54 -8.46 2.63 4.23
C TRP A 54 -7.46 3.60 4.85
N ASN A 55 -6.65 3.09 5.76
CA ASN A 55 -5.63 3.85 6.46
C ASN A 55 -4.25 3.39 5.99
N LEU A 56 -3.37 4.35 5.74
CA LEU A 56 -1.99 4.09 5.39
C LEU A 56 -1.20 3.73 6.65
N ILE A 57 -0.71 2.49 6.73
CA ILE A 57 0.01 1.99 7.91
C ILE A 57 1.50 1.83 7.67
N TRP A 58 1.92 1.72 6.40
CA TRP A 58 3.32 1.59 6.05
C TRP A 58 3.58 2.08 4.64
N THR A 59 4.69 2.76 4.45
CA THR A 59 5.22 3.11 3.14
C THR A 59 6.73 3.00 3.11
N HIS A 60 7.27 2.76 1.93
CA HIS A 60 8.71 2.79 1.72
C HIS A 60 9.04 3.25 0.31
N GLU A 61 10.03 4.14 0.21
CA GLU A 61 10.52 4.69 -1.05
C GLU A 61 11.55 3.78 -1.70
N PHE A 62 11.52 3.69 -3.02
CA PHE A 62 12.48 2.99 -3.83
C PHE A 62 12.88 3.84 -5.02
N THR A 63 14.16 3.79 -5.37
CA THR A 63 14.71 4.51 -6.52
C THR A 63 14.30 3.93 -7.86
N THR A 64 13.83 2.68 -7.90
CA THR A 64 13.41 2.02 -9.14
C THR A 64 12.14 1.20 -8.95
N ARG A 65 11.34 1.11 -10.02
CA ARG A 65 10.15 0.26 -10.08
C ARG A 65 10.47 -1.20 -9.78
N GLY A 66 11.59 -1.70 -10.29
CA GLY A 66 12.00 -3.10 -10.10
C GLY A 66 12.23 -3.44 -8.62
N LYS A 67 12.88 -2.54 -7.87
CA LYS A 67 13.06 -2.70 -6.42
C LYS A 67 11.71 -2.69 -5.70
N ALA A 68 10.84 -1.73 -6.01
CA ALA A 68 9.50 -1.67 -5.43
C ALA A 68 8.69 -2.96 -5.67
N MET A 69 8.68 -3.47 -6.90
CA MET A 69 7.99 -4.70 -7.25
C MET A 69 8.57 -5.94 -6.54
N ALA A 70 9.90 -6.01 -6.41
CA ALA A 70 10.56 -7.10 -5.68
C ALA A 70 10.16 -7.11 -4.19
N VAL A 71 10.12 -5.93 -3.55
CA VAL A 71 9.69 -5.81 -2.16
C VAL A 71 8.21 -6.12 -2.01
N GLU A 72 7.33 -5.59 -2.87
CA GLU A 72 5.91 -5.91 -2.86
C GLU A 72 5.67 -7.43 -2.96
N LYS A 73 6.37 -8.10 -3.89
CA LYS A 73 6.28 -9.56 -4.05
C LYS A 73 6.79 -10.30 -2.80
N LYS A 74 7.86 -9.82 -2.18
CA LYS A 74 8.40 -10.38 -0.93
C LYS A 74 7.38 -10.26 0.22
N ILE A 75 6.76 -9.09 0.39
CA ILE A 75 5.72 -8.84 1.38
C ILE A 75 4.51 -9.77 1.13
N LYS A 76 4.03 -9.85 -0.11
CA LYS A 76 2.89 -10.71 -0.48
C LYS A 76 3.19 -12.19 -0.25
N LYS A 77 4.41 -12.65 -0.59
CA LYS A 77 4.84 -14.04 -0.37
C LYS A 77 4.93 -14.41 1.12
N ARG A 78 5.41 -13.49 1.96
CA ARG A 78 5.49 -13.69 3.41
C ARG A 78 4.11 -13.64 4.09
N GLY A 79 3.19 -12.86 3.52
CA GLY A 79 1.91 -12.50 4.13
C GLY A 79 2.02 -11.13 4.79
N ILE A 80 1.15 -10.21 4.37
CA ILE A 80 1.22 -8.78 4.74
C ILE A 80 1.15 -8.60 6.27
N GLY A 81 0.22 -9.28 6.96
CA GLY A 81 0.09 -9.18 8.40
C GLY A 81 1.33 -9.67 9.17
N ARG A 82 1.99 -10.73 8.67
CA ARG A 82 3.21 -11.25 9.31
C ARG A 82 4.39 -10.31 9.09
N PHE A 83 4.51 -9.73 7.89
CA PHE A 83 5.51 -8.70 7.60
C PHE A 83 5.36 -7.49 8.52
N LEU A 84 4.14 -6.99 8.74
CA LEU A 84 3.90 -5.84 9.61
C LEU A 84 4.23 -6.14 11.08
N LYS A 85 3.97 -7.37 11.55
CA LYS A 85 4.39 -7.82 12.88
C LYS A 85 5.91 -7.87 13.00
N ASP A 86 6.59 -8.44 12.01
CA ASP A 86 8.06 -8.51 11.95
C ASP A 86 8.67 -7.08 11.93
N ALA A 87 7.99 -6.13 11.28
CA ALA A 87 8.36 -4.72 11.23
C ALA A 87 8.02 -3.92 12.52
N GLN A 88 7.41 -4.55 13.54
CA GLN A 88 6.94 -3.91 14.78
C GLN A 88 5.93 -2.76 14.57
N LEU A 89 5.20 -2.78 13.45
CA LEU A 89 4.24 -1.71 13.08
C LEU A 89 2.81 -1.99 13.53
N VAL A 90 2.58 -3.14 14.16
CA VAL A 90 1.29 -3.50 14.74
C VAL A 90 1.58 -3.76 16.21
N GLU A 91 1.10 -2.88 17.08
CA GLU A 91 1.26 -3.05 18.52
C GLU A 91 0.68 -4.41 18.92
N SER A 92 1.53 -5.20 19.58
CA SER A 92 1.18 -6.47 20.20
C SER A 92 0.09 -6.20 21.23
N ARG A 93 -1.15 -6.52 20.87
CA ARG A 93 -2.25 -6.58 21.82
C ARG A 93 -2.07 -7.77 22.78
#